data_AF-A0A1Y2RAR5-F1
#
_entry.id   AF-A0A1Y2RAR5-F1
#
_cell.length_a   1.000
_cell.length_b   1.000
_cell.length_c   1.000
_cell.angle_alpha   90.00
_cell.angle_beta   90.00
_cell.angle_gamma   90.00
#
_symmetry.space_group_name_H-M   'P 1'
#
loop_
_entity.id
_entity.type
_entity.pdbx_description
1 polymer ?
#
loop_
_entity_poly.entity_id
_entity_poly.type
_entity_poly.pdbx_seq_one_letter_code
_entity_poly.pdbx_strand_id
1 'polypeptide(L)'
;MKDSFLIHFDFPLANSEEVIQLEAKAQLHHSSPYYVIDSVHFANHKQYKSSISLLPPIEIEKIQQDGKSSWVHKDSHRFSLLSLAIGKAIDEYEENNL
;
A
#
# COMPACT_ATOMS: atom_id res chain seq x y z
N MET A 1 -0.08 18.98 6.97
CA MET A 1 0.57 19.10 5.63
C MET A 1 -0.02 18.00 4.75
N LYS A 2 0.03 18.12 3.42
CA LYS A 2 -0.45 17.06 2.54
C LYS A 2 0.61 15.95 2.51
N ASP A 3 0.63 15.11 3.54
CA ASP A 3 1.60 14.02 3.66
C ASP A 3 1.10 12.80 2.89
N SER A 4 0.76 13.07 1.62
CA SER A 4 0.27 12.04 0.71
C SER A 4 1.14 11.94 -0.51
N PHE A 5 1.48 10.73 -0.90
CA PHE A 5 2.32 10.41 -2.04
C PHE A 5 1.75 9.24 -2.82
N LEU A 6 2.21 9.08 -4.06
CA LEU A 6 1.84 7.94 -4.89
C LEU A 6 2.86 6.82 -4.66
N ILE A 7 2.34 5.61 -4.48
CA ILE A 7 3.12 4.38 -4.44
C ILE A 7 2.75 3.51 -5.63
N HIS A 8 3.74 2.78 -6.12
CA HIS A 8 3.57 1.76 -7.14
C HIS A 8 3.97 0.43 -6.54
N PHE A 9 3.16 -0.60 -6.71
CA PHE A 9 3.47 -1.92 -6.16
C PHE A 9 2.97 -3.03 -7.06
N ASP A 10 3.74 -4.10 -7.08
CA ASP A 10 3.44 -5.34 -7.77
C ASP A 10 2.60 -6.23 -6.84
N PHE A 11 1.42 -6.66 -7.31
CA PHE A 11 0.55 -7.56 -6.56
C PHE A 11 0.34 -8.88 -7.33
N PRO A 12 0.74 -10.03 -6.77
CA PRO A 12 0.54 -11.32 -7.42
C PRO A 12 -0.94 -11.72 -7.36
N LEU A 13 -1.48 -12.19 -8.49
CA LEU A 13 -2.83 -12.75 -8.53
C LEU A 13 -2.83 -14.16 -7.93
N ALA A 14 -3.82 -14.44 -7.08
CA ALA A 14 -3.90 -15.71 -6.39
C ALA A 14 -4.00 -16.88 -7.38
N ASN A 15 -3.14 -17.89 -7.20
CA ASN A 15 -3.08 -19.09 -8.03
C ASN A 15 -2.65 -18.87 -9.49
N SER A 16 -1.92 -17.79 -9.79
CA SER A 16 -1.25 -17.61 -11.07
C SER A 16 0.18 -17.08 -10.91
N GLU A 17 0.96 -17.16 -11.99
CA GLU A 17 2.27 -16.49 -12.10
C GLU A 17 2.12 -15.02 -12.52
N GLU A 18 0.89 -14.53 -12.67
CA GLU A 18 0.62 -13.18 -13.13
C GLU A 18 0.76 -12.16 -11.98
N VAL A 19 1.43 -11.06 -12.28
CA VAL A 19 1.62 -9.92 -11.39
C VAL A 19 0.97 -8.71 -12.02
N ILE A 20 0.09 -8.05 -11.26
CA ILE A 20 -0.51 -6.79 -11.67
C ILE A 20 0.21 -5.62 -11.01
N GLN A 21 0.50 -4.58 -11.80
CA GLN A 21 1.09 -3.36 -11.30
C GLN A 21 -0.01 -2.39 -10.88
N LEU A 22 0.01 -1.98 -9.62
CA LEU A 22 -0.97 -1.10 -9.02
C LEU A 22 -0.32 0.23 -8.63
N GLU A 23 -1.08 1.30 -8.81
CA GLU A 23 -0.79 2.65 -8.30
C GLU A 23 -1.82 2.95 -7.22
N ALA A 24 -1.38 3.53 -6.10
CA ALA A 24 -2.27 4.00 -5.04
C ALA A 24 -1.72 5.27 -4.41
N LYS A 25 -2.58 5.98 -3.69
CA LYS A 25 -2.20 7.14 -2.87
C LYS A 25 -2.11 6.71 -1.42
N ALA A 26 -0.93 6.87 -0.83
CA ALA A 26 -0.69 6.65 0.60
C ALA A 26 -0.79 7.99 1.34
N GLN A 27 -1.45 8.01 2.50
CA GLN A 27 -1.62 9.20 3.34
C GLN A 27 -1.21 8.87 4.78
N LEU A 28 -0.21 9.58 5.31
CA LEU A 28 0.29 9.35 6.67
C LEU A 28 -0.62 10.03 7.72
N HIS A 29 -0.98 9.28 8.76
CA HIS A 29 -1.69 9.78 9.94
C HIS A 29 -0.76 9.79 11.17
N HIS A 30 -0.52 10.96 11.75
CA HIS A 30 0.54 11.19 12.76
C HIS A 30 0.17 10.90 14.23
N SER A 31 -1.12 10.75 14.57
CA SER A 31 -1.52 10.51 15.96
C SER A 31 -1.20 9.10 16.47
N SER A 32 -1.11 8.14 15.54
CA SER A 32 -0.56 6.80 15.66
C SER A 32 -0.09 6.46 14.26
N PRO A 33 1.21 6.27 13.96
CA PRO A 33 1.70 6.24 12.59
C PRO A 33 1.11 5.07 11.82
N TYR A 34 0.07 5.36 11.03
CA TYR A 34 -0.54 4.45 10.07
C TYR A 34 -0.77 5.18 8.75
N TYR A 35 -0.87 4.40 7.69
CA TYR A 35 -1.13 4.87 6.34
C TYR A 35 -2.54 4.50 5.91
N VAL A 36 -3.26 5.47 5.35
CA VAL A 36 -4.50 5.24 4.61
C VAL A 36 -4.14 5.15 3.13
N ILE A 37 -4.51 4.04 2.52
CA ILE A 37 -4.27 3.74 1.11
C ILE A 37 -5.60 3.87 0.37
N ASP A 38 -5.68 4.83 -0.53
CA ASP A 38 -6.86 5.07 -1.35
C ASP A 38 -6.49 5.21 -2.83
N SER A 39 -7.52 5.32 -3.67
CA SER A 39 -7.36 5.49 -5.13
C SER A 39 -6.48 4.40 -5.76
N VAL A 40 -6.81 3.13 -5.50
CA VAL A 40 -6.06 2.00 -6.05
C VAL A 40 -6.50 1.77 -7.50
N HIS A 41 -5.55 1.82 -8.43
CA HIS A 41 -5.79 1.65 -9.87
C HIS A 41 -4.68 0.82 -10.52
N PHE A 42 -4.92 0.31 -11.73
CA PHE A 42 -3.85 -0.30 -12.53
C PHE A 42 -2.87 0.78 -13.02
N ALA A 43 -1.57 0.59 -12.78
CA ALA A 43 -0.54 1.57 -13.13
C ALA A 43 -0.40 1.77 -14.66
N ASN A 44 -0.53 0.69 -15.44
CA ASN A 44 -0.21 0.70 -16.88
C ASN A 44 -1.41 0.87 -17.83
N HIS A 45 -2.64 1.00 -17.30
CA HIS A 45 -3.83 1.06 -18.14
C HIS A 45 -4.39 2.49 -18.24
N LYS A 46 -3.82 3.30 -19.16
CA LYS A 46 -4.30 4.66 -19.45
C LYS A 46 -5.79 4.75 -19.84
N GLN A 47 -6.35 3.68 -20.41
CA GLN A 47 -7.77 3.60 -20.77
C GLN A 47 -8.70 3.24 -19.61
N TYR A 48 -8.17 2.78 -18.48
CA TYR A 48 -8.93 2.33 -17.31
C TYR A 48 -8.50 3.03 -16.01
N LYS A 49 -8.03 4.29 -16.10
CA LYS A 49 -8.12 5.22 -14.96
C LYS A 49 -9.59 5.60 -14.75
N SER A 50 -10.39 4.58 -14.42
CA SER A 50 -11.72 4.72 -13.86
C SER A 50 -11.62 5.67 -12.67
N SER A 51 -12.58 6.57 -12.51
CA SER A 51 -12.70 7.39 -11.30
C SER A 51 -12.95 6.53 -10.05
N ILE A 52 -13.28 5.25 -10.23
CA ILE A 52 -13.59 4.30 -9.18
C ILE A 52 -12.33 3.50 -8.82
N SER A 53 -11.95 3.56 -7.55
CA SER A 53 -10.89 2.75 -6.94
C SER A 53 -11.22 1.26 -7.05
N LEU A 54 -10.23 0.42 -7.37
CA LEU A 54 -10.36 -1.04 -7.45
C LEU A 54 -10.64 -1.67 -6.08
N LEU A 55 -10.18 -1.02 -5.02
CA LEU A 55 -10.32 -1.49 -3.64
C LEU A 55 -10.93 -0.37 -2.77
N PRO A 56 -11.66 -0.73 -1.69
CA PRO A 56 -11.99 0.24 -0.65
C PRO A 56 -10.69 0.81 -0.02
N PRO A 57 -10.77 1.93 0.71
CA PRO A 57 -9.64 2.43 1.47
C PRO A 57 -9.12 1.36 2.44
N ILE A 58 -7.79 1.21 2.51
CA ILE A 58 -7.11 0.23 3.35
C ILE A 58 -6.24 0.98 4.35
N GLU A 59 -6.31 0.60 5.61
CA GLU A 59 -5.44 1.15 6.65
C GLU A 59 -4.35 0.12 6.97
N ILE A 60 -3.08 0.51 6.83
CA ILE A 60 -1.94 -0.32 7.22
C ILE A 60 -1.02 0.41 8.17
N GLU A 61 -0.33 -0.35 9.02
CA GLU A 61 0.66 0.18 9.94
C GLU A 61 1.87 -0.76 10.02
N LYS A 62 3.00 -0.20 10.45
CA LYS A 62 4.24 -0.96 10.66
C LYS A 62 4.34 -1.31 12.13
N ILE A 63 4.24 -2.59 12.45
CA ILE A 63 4.42 -3.10 13.81
C ILE A 63 5.81 -3.71 13.99
N GLN A 64 6.29 -3.74 15.23
CA GLN A 64 7.46 -4.54 15.59
C GLN A 64 7.02 -5.83 16.30
N GLN A 65 7.44 -6.97 15.78
CA GLN A 65 7.21 -8.28 16.38
C GLN A 65 8.51 -9.10 16.31
N ASP A 66 8.92 -9.69 17.43
CA ASP A 66 10.11 -10.57 17.51
C ASP A 66 11.41 -9.91 16.96
N GLY A 67 11.56 -8.60 17.17
CA GLY A 67 12.71 -7.82 16.70
C GLY A 67 12.71 -7.53 15.18
N LYS A 68 11.62 -7.83 14.47
CA LYS A 68 11.42 -7.53 13.05
C LYS A 68 10.27 -6.56 12.88
N SER A 69 10.40 -5.65 11.91
CA SER A 69 9.28 -4.82 11.48
C SER A 69 8.43 -5.56 10.46
N SER A 70 7.11 -5.37 10.49
CA SER A 70 6.18 -5.98 9.56
C SER A 70 4.98 -5.08 9.31
N TRP A 71 4.52 -5.06 8.06
CA TRP A 71 3.36 -4.28 7.64
C TRP A 71 2.07 -5.11 7.76
N VAL A 72 1.13 -4.60 8.54
CA VAL A 72 -0.14 -5.26 8.85
C VAL A 72 -1.32 -4.35 8.53
N HIS A 73 -2.50 -4.95 8.33
CA HIS A 73 -3.75 -4.19 8.35
C HIS A 73 -4.03 -3.71 9.76
N LYS A 74 -4.36 -2.44 9.91
CA LYS A 74 -4.56 -1.78 11.21
C LYS A 74 -5.78 -2.32 11.98
N ASP A 75 -6.81 -2.79 11.27
CA ASP A 75 -8.06 -3.29 11.89
C ASP A 75 -7.90 -4.66 12.57
N SER A 76 -7.01 -5.49 12.03
CA SER A 76 -6.87 -6.90 12.40
C SER A 76 -5.49 -7.24 12.96
N HIS A 77 -4.51 -6.34 12.80
CA HIS A 77 -3.09 -6.56 13.07
C HIS A 77 -2.53 -7.82 12.40
N ARG A 78 -3.12 -8.20 11.25
CA ARG A 78 -2.68 -9.35 10.45
C ARG A 78 -2.01 -8.85 9.19
N PHE A 79 -0.93 -9.52 8.80
CA PHE A 79 -0.35 -9.30 7.48
C PHE A 79 -1.17 -10.01 6.42
N SER A 80 -1.16 -9.46 5.21
CA SER A 80 -1.53 -10.17 4.00
C SER A 80 -0.54 -9.81 2.89
N LEU A 81 -0.59 -10.51 1.76
CA LEU A 81 0.20 -10.13 0.58
C LEU A 81 -0.01 -8.65 0.21
N LEU A 82 -1.21 -8.12 0.43
CA LEU A 82 -1.54 -6.74 0.12
C LEU A 82 -0.87 -5.76 1.09
N SER A 83 -0.96 -5.98 2.41
CA SER A 83 -0.32 -5.09 3.38
C SER A 83 1.20 -5.11 3.23
N LEU A 84 1.78 -6.27 2.90
CA LEU A 84 3.21 -6.44 2.66
C LEU A 84 3.66 -5.71 1.38
N ALA A 85 2.92 -5.86 0.27
CA ALA A 85 3.28 -5.21 -0.99
C ALA A 85 3.18 -3.68 -0.91
N ILE A 86 2.10 -3.16 -0.31
CA ILE A 86 1.92 -1.72 -0.08
C ILE A 86 3.02 -1.19 0.84
N GLY A 87 3.24 -1.87 1.97
CA GLY A 87 4.24 -1.46 2.95
C GLY A 87 5.66 -1.41 2.38
N LYS A 88 6.02 -2.38 1.54
CA LYS A 88 7.30 -2.37 0.81
C LYS A 88 7.43 -1.15 -0.09
N ALA A 89 6.38 -0.78 -0.82
CA ALA A 89 6.39 0.40 -1.68
C ALA A 89 6.46 1.72 -0.90
N ILE A 90 5.90 1.76 0.31
CA ILE A 90 6.07 2.90 1.23
C ILE A 90 7.52 2.99 1.71
N ASP A 91 8.10 1.87 2.17
CA ASP A 91 9.50 1.82 2.61
C ASP A 91 10.44 2.27 1.48
N GLU A 92 10.24 1.78 0.24
CA GLU A 92 11.00 2.20 -0.93
C GLU A 92 10.82 3.70 -1.25
N TYR A 93 9.61 4.25 -1.10
CA TYR A 93 9.37 5.68 -1.28
C TYR A 93 10.12 6.50 -0.23
N GLU A 94 10.04 6.12 1.05
CA GLU A 94 10.72 6.80 2.15
C GLU A 94 12.25 6.75 1.96
N GLU A 95 12.83 5.59 1.64
CA GLU A 95 14.27 5.43 1.40
C GLU A 95 14.79 6.29 0.23
N ASN A 96 13.99 6.48 -0.82
CA ASN A 96 14.39 7.28 -2.00
C ASN A 96 14.16 8.80 -1.83
N ASN A 97 13.44 9.23 -0.79
CA ASN A 97 13.12 10.65 -0.53
C ASN A 97 13.75 11.16 0.79
N LEU A 98 14.63 10.37 1.40
CA LEU A 98 15.51 10.73 2.51
C LEU A 98 16.91 11.11 2.01
#